data_AF-A0A6A6IAX9-F1
#
_entry.id   AF-A0A6A6IAX9-F1
#
_cell.length_a   1.000
_cell.length_b   1.000
_cell.length_c   1.000
_cell.angle_alpha   90.00
_cell.angle_beta   90.00
_cell.angle_gamma   90.00
#
_symmetry.space_group_name_H-M   'P 1'
#
loop_
_entity.id
_entity.type
_entity.pdbx_description
1 polymer ?
#
loop_
_entity_poly.entity_id
_entity_poly.type
_entity_poly.pdbx_seq_one_letter_code
_entity_poly.pdbx_strand_id
1 'polypeptide(L)'
;MKLTVFTALAASAAALNIPKRDAQTLYTIELAPGQTQQVTQEEKWALRAQGKNFIDITNHPTLNVASTNEQAANVTFPSSITHQEAVKTLLSHLSTSNLEANLKPFTEFQNRFYNSTYGAQSSAWLLSTVQDIISESGAAGASAAAFAHDWAQTSVIATIPGNSRKIIVLGAHQDSINQQGNDVVEDRAPGADDDGSGSITILEAMRVLLSDPDIAAGKAPNTVEFHWYSAEEEGLLGSQDIFEKYKEEQKDVKAMLQQDMTGYVEGTLNAGKPEQVGVITDYVDTGLVEFIKKVVTEYCDIPYVETECGYACSDHASSSKAGYPSSFVFESEFGDHSPFIHTARDTLDTVSYEHMLQHAKLTVGFAYELAYASDL
;
A
#
# COMPACT_ATOMS: atom_id res chain seq x y z
N MET A 1 33.78 68.15 56.38
CA MET A 1 33.33 68.29 54.99
C MET A 1 34.32 67.55 54.08
N LYS A 2 34.01 66.31 53.71
CA LYS A 2 34.51 65.59 52.51
C LYS A 2 33.77 64.24 52.48
N LEU A 3 32.79 64.15 51.59
CA LEU A 3 31.91 63.02 51.36
C LEU A 3 32.69 61.96 50.57
N THR A 4 32.80 60.73 51.07
CA THR A 4 33.36 59.60 50.29
C THR A 4 32.19 58.69 49.93
N VAL A 5 31.84 58.65 48.65
CA VAL A 5 30.78 57.82 48.09
C VAL A 5 31.37 56.43 47.81
N PHE A 6 30.84 55.40 48.48
CA PHE A 6 31.08 54.01 48.10
C PHE A 6 30.08 53.61 47.02
N THR A 7 30.58 53.36 45.80
CA THR A 7 29.83 52.74 44.71
C THR A 7 29.70 51.24 44.97
N ALA A 8 28.46 50.76 45.14
CA ALA A 8 28.17 49.33 45.17
C ALA A 8 28.27 48.77 43.75
N LEU A 9 29.20 47.83 43.53
CA LEU A 9 29.19 46.98 42.32
C LEU A 9 28.03 46.00 42.45
N ALA A 10 26.98 46.18 41.64
CA ALA A 10 25.99 45.15 41.40
C ALA A 10 26.62 44.09 40.49
N ALA A 11 26.84 42.89 41.02
CA ALA A 11 27.19 41.73 40.22
C ALA A 11 25.96 41.27 39.44
N SER A 12 25.92 41.56 38.14
CA SER A 12 24.95 40.99 37.22
C SER A 12 25.25 39.51 37.06
N ALA A 13 24.42 38.65 37.63
CA ALA A 13 24.40 37.24 37.27
C ALA A 13 23.94 37.14 35.81
N ALA A 14 24.88 36.91 34.89
CA ALA A 14 24.54 36.49 33.54
C ALA A 14 23.87 35.11 33.66
N ALA A 15 22.56 35.07 33.47
CA ALA A 15 21.85 33.81 33.27
C ALA A 15 22.44 33.18 32.01
N LEU A 16 23.19 32.10 32.17
CA LEU A 16 23.52 31.19 31.08
C LEU A 16 22.20 30.74 30.48
N ASN A 17 21.90 31.23 29.28
CA ASN A 17 20.78 30.76 28.49
C ASN A 17 21.14 29.34 28.03
N ILE A 18 20.87 28.35 28.87
CA ILE A 18 20.93 26.95 28.48
C ILE A 18 19.86 26.82 27.39
N PRO A 19 20.22 26.44 26.15
CA PRO A 19 19.21 26.16 25.14
C PRO A 19 18.28 25.11 25.75
N LYS A 20 16.97 25.38 25.78
CA LYS A 20 16.00 24.29 25.94
C LYS A 20 16.39 23.28 24.86
N ARG A 21 16.83 22.08 25.26
CA ARG A 21 16.81 20.92 24.35
C ARG A 21 15.40 20.91 23.78
N ASP A 22 15.25 21.11 22.48
CA ASP A 22 13.99 20.80 21.82
C ASP A 22 13.62 19.39 22.27
N ALA A 23 12.42 19.25 22.83
CA ALA A 23 11.92 17.95 23.21
C ALA A 23 11.89 17.13 21.93
N GLN A 24 12.75 16.12 21.84
CA GLN A 24 12.83 15.26 20.67
C GLN A 24 11.46 14.66 20.43
N THR A 25 10.90 14.85 19.23
CA THR A 25 9.61 14.26 18.86
C THR A 25 9.71 12.74 19.02
N LEU A 26 8.78 12.17 19.76
CA LEU A 26 8.65 10.74 19.95
C LEU A 26 7.44 10.23 19.18
N TYR A 27 7.61 9.04 18.62
CA TYR A 27 6.63 8.29 17.86
C TYR A 27 6.31 7.02 18.64
N THR A 28 5.04 6.62 18.62
CA THR A 28 4.57 5.35 19.18
C THR A 28 4.49 4.33 18.06
N ILE A 29 5.38 3.34 18.07
CA ILE A 29 5.34 2.23 17.11
C ILE A 29 4.81 0.97 17.78
N GLU A 30 4.20 0.09 16.99
CA GLU A 30 3.83 -1.28 17.37
C GLU A 30 4.68 -2.27 16.57
N LEU A 31 5.37 -3.18 17.27
CA LEU A 31 6.32 -4.15 16.68
C LEU A 31 5.73 -5.57 16.56
N ALA A 32 4.65 -5.82 17.30
CA ALA A 32 3.85 -7.05 17.31
C ALA A 32 2.50 -6.72 17.97
N PRO A 33 1.45 -7.57 17.83
CA PRO A 33 0.13 -7.27 18.39
C PRO A 33 0.18 -6.83 19.86
N GLY A 34 -0.14 -5.55 20.10
CA GLY A 34 -0.14 -4.93 21.43
C GLY A 34 1.24 -4.64 22.05
N GLN A 35 2.35 -4.89 21.36
CA GLN A 35 3.70 -4.55 21.82
C GLN A 35 4.12 -3.19 21.25
N THR A 36 4.00 -2.15 22.07
CA THR A 36 4.30 -0.77 21.67
C THR A 36 5.61 -0.26 22.27
N GLN A 37 6.26 0.65 21.54
CA GLN A 37 7.51 1.31 21.95
C GLN A 37 7.46 2.78 21.55
N GLN A 38 7.97 3.67 22.42
CA GLN A 38 8.27 5.06 22.07
C GLN A 38 9.66 5.13 21.44
N VAL A 39 9.76 5.72 20.26
CA VAL A 39 10.99 5.84 19.49
C VAL A 39 11.13 7.24 18.89
N THR A 40 12.35 7.63 18.60
CA THR A 40 12.68 8.81 17.79
C THR A 40 12.62 8.44 16.30
N GLN A 41 12.61 9.44 15.40
CA GLN A 41 12.67 9.18 13.95
C GLN A 41 13.93 8.39 13.56
N GLU A 42 15.08 8.71 14.17
CA GLU A 42 16.34 7.99 13.94
C GLU A 42 16.23 6.51 14.35
N GLU A 43 15.55 6.22 15.46
CA GLU A 43 15.30 4.86 15.91
C GLU A 43 14.32 4.11 15.01
N LYS A 44 13.29 4.77 14.44
CA LYS A 44 12.41 4.18 13.41
C LYS A 44 13.23 3.72 12.20
N TRP A 45 14.06 4.61 11.65
CA TRP A 45 14.91 4.28 10.51
C TRP A 45 15.94 3.19 10.84
N ALA A 46 16.50 3.20 12.07
CA ALA A 46 17.40 2.16 12.51
C ALA A 46 16.71 0.78 12.62
N LEU A 47 15.42 0.73 12.96
CA LEU A 47 14.62 -0.50 12.95
C LEU A 47 14.39 -0.99 11.52
N ARG A 48 13.98 -0.11 10.58
CA ARG A 48 13.82 -0.47 9.16
C ARG A 48 15.11 -0.98 8.54
N ALA A 49 16.24 -0.32 8.81
CA ALA A 49 17.56 -0.77 8.36
C ALA A 49 17.99 -2.15 8.92
N GLN A 50 17.34 -2.63 9.98
CA GLN A 50 17.51 -3.98 10.53
C GLN A 50 16.51 -5.00 9.95
N GLY A 51 15.68 -4.60 8.98
CA GLY A 51 14.60 -5.42 8.44
C GLY A 51 13.46 -5.64 9.44
N LYS A 52 13.27 -4.73 10.40
CA LYS A 52 12.16 -4.82 11.37
C LYS A 52 10.98 -3.99 10.91
N ASN A 53 9.89 -4.68 10.65
CA ASN A 53 8.61 -4.09 10.33
C ASN A 53 7.92 -3.55 11.60
N PHE A 54 7.17 -2.46 11.44
CA PHE A 54 6.38 -1.84 12.50
C PHE A 54 5.25 -1.02 11.90
N ILE A 55 4.22 -0.78 12.72
CA ILE A 55 3.17 0.21 12.42
C ILE A 55 3.43 1.43 13.28
N ASP A 56 3.43 2.62 12.69
CA ASP A 56 3.44 3.86 13.47
C ASP A 56 2.01 4.22 13.85
N ILE A 57 1.68 4.05 15.13
CA ILE A 57 0.35 4.27 15.69
C ILE A 57 0.27 5.60 16.46
N THR A 58 1.24 6.50 16.27
CA THR A 58 1.34 7.77 17.00
C THR A 58 0.03 8.57 16.94
N ASN A 59 -0.59 8.62 15.77
CA ASN A 59 -1.83 9.36 15.51
C ASN A 59 -3.06 8.46 15.42
N HIS A 60 -2.91 7.14 15.62
CA HIS A 60 -3.97 6.14 15.45
C HIS A 60 -4.20 5.28 16.70
N PRO A 61 -4.32 5.86 17.92
CA PRO A 61 -4.45 5.07 19.15
C PRO A 61 -5.77 4.26 19.21
N THR A 62 -6.71 4.57 18.33
CA THR A 62 -8.07 4.00 18.24
C THR A 62 -8.18 2.82 17.28
N LEU A 63 -7.22 2.63 16.37
CA LEU A 63 -7.09 1.44 15.52
C LEU A 63 -6.47 0.27 16.32
N ASN A 64 -7.26 -0.32 17.22
CA ASN A 64 -6.82 -1.46 18.04
C ASN A 64 -7.41 -2.80 17.61
N VAL A 65 -6.54 -3.81 17.60
CA VAL A 65 -6.84 -5.24 17.33
C VAL A 65 -7.94 -5.79 18.25
N ALA A 66 -8.12 -5.25 19.46
CA ALA A 66 -9.14 -5.75 20.39
C ALA A 66 -10.60 -5.58 19.90
N SER A 67 -10.85 -4.76 18.88
CA SER A 67 -12.17 -4.54 18.28
C SER A 67 -12.44 -5.35 17.01
N THR A 68 -11.50 -6.21 16.58
CA THR A 68 -11.49 -6.82 15.22
C THR A 68 -12.38 -8.05 15.06
N ASN A 69 -12.92 -8.62 16.15
CA ASN A 69 -13.61 -9.91 16.08
C ASN A 69 -15.08 -9.85 15.60
N GLU A 70 -15.70 -8.67 15.44
CA GLU A 70 -17.13 -8.61 15.07
C GLU A 70 -17.41 -8.38 13.58
N GLN A 71 -16.54 -7.71 12.82
CA GLN A 71 -16.76 -7.45 11.38
C GLN A 71 -16.04 -8.45 10.46
N ALA A 72 -14.77 -8.77 10.71
CA ALA A 72 -14.02 -9.74 9.91
C ALA A 72 -14.61 -11.17 9.99
N ALA A 73 -15.15 -11.56 11.15
CA ALA A 73 -15.70 -12.89 11.38
C ALA A 73 -16.98 -13.24 10.59
N ASN A 74 -17.53 -12.32 9.79
CA ASN A 74 -18.85 -12.45 9.17
C ASN A 74 -18.86 -12.51 7.63
N VAL A 75 -17.72 -12.37 6.94
CA VAL A 75 -17.68 -12.45 5.47
C VAL A 75 -17.50 -13.89 5.02
N THR A 76 -18.36 -14.35 4.10
CA THR A 76 -18.22 -15.67 3.47
C THR A 76 -17.78 -15.51 2.04
N PHE A 77 -16.56 -15.96 1.72
CA PHE A 77 -16.05 -15.88 0.36
C PHE A 77 -16.58 -17.03 -0.52
N PRO A 78 -16.70 -16.82 -1.85
CA PRO A 78 -17.16 -17.86 -2.76
C PRO A 78 -16.35 -19.15 -2.64
N SER A 79 -17.06 -20.29 -2.58
CA SER A 79 -16.44 -21.61 -2.48
C SER A 79 -15.86 -22.10 -3.80
N SER A 80 -16.23 -21.47 -4.91
CA SER A 80 -15.76 -21.77 -6.27
C SER A 80 -15.70 -20.50 -7.12
N ILE A 81 -14.85 -20.53 -8.14
CA ILE A 81 -14.76 -19.50 -9.19
C ILE A 81 -15.91 -19.73 -10.18
N THR A 82 -16.63 -18.69 -10.58
CA THR A 82 -17.88 -18.82 -11.37
C THR A 82 -18.00 -17.91 -12.58
N HIS A 83 -17.06 -16.99 -12.78
CA HIS A 83 -17.05 -16.01 -13.86
C HIS A 83 -15.90 -16.22 -14.87
N GLN A 84 -15.47 -17.47 -15.05
CA GLN A 84 -14.28 -17.82 -15.85
C GLN A 84 -14.28 -17.22 -17.25
N GLU A 85 -15.39 -17.33 -17.98
CA GLU A 85 -15.47 -16.86 -19.38
C GLU A 85 -15.35 -15.33 -19.48
N ALA A 86 -15.99 -14.60 -18.57
CA ALA A 86 -15.92 -13.15 -18.53
C ALA A 86 -14.52 -12.68 -18.14
N VAL A 87 -13.96 -13.27 -17.07
CA VAL A 87 -12.60 -12.94 -16.63
C VAL A 87 -11.58 -13.27 -17.73
N LYS A 88 -11.60 -14.47 -18.33
CA LYS A 88 -10.66 -14.83 -19.41
C LYS A 88 -10.75 -13.89 -20.62
N THR A 89 -11.93 -13.37 -20.92
CA THR A 89 -12.10 -12.31 -21.94
C THR A 89 -11.37 -11.05 -21.53
N LEU A 90 -11.55 -10.59 -20.29
CA LEU A 90 -10.85 -9.41 -19.77
C LEU A 90 -9.33 -9.60 -19.69
N LEU A 91 -8.85 -10.78 -19.28
CA LEU A 91 -7.43 -11.08 -19.22
C LEU A 91 -6.74 -10.93 -20.58
N SER A 92 -7.46 -11.14 -21.70
CA SER A 92 -6.91 -10.92 -23.04
C SER A 92 -6.64 -9.45 -23.37
N HIS A 93 -7.17 -8.52 -22.57
CA HIS A 93 -6.93 -7.09 -22.72
C HIS A 93 -5.74 -6.58 -21.89
N LEU A 94 -5.16 -7.39 -21.00
CA LEU A 94 -3.96 -7.03 -20.24
C LEU A 94 -2.75 -6.89 -21.18
N SER A 95 -1.87 -5.93 -20.90
CA SER A 95 -0.73 -5.62 -21.76
C SER A 95 0.54 -5.28 -20.98
N THR A 96 1.62 -6.03 -21.21
CA THR A 96 2.95 -5.69 -20.68
C THR A 96 3.45 -4.34 -21.19
N SER A 97 3.08 -3.95 -22.42
CA SER A 97 3.41 -2.62 -22.93
C SER A 97 2.71 -1.49 -22.16
N ASN A 98 1.50 -1.71 -21.64
CA ASN A 98 0.83 -0.72 -20.80
C ASN A 98 1.48 -0.65 -19.41
N LEU A 99 1.88 -1.79 -18.85
CA LEU A 99 2.63 -1.84 -17.59
C LEU A 99 3.95 -1.06 -17.73
N GLU A 100 4.73 -1.33 -18.78
CA GLU A 100 5.99 -0.61 -19.06
C GLU A 100 5.75 0.89 -19.28
N ALA A 101 4.74 1.26 -20.08
CA ALA A 101 4.45 2.65 -20.42
C ALA A 101 4.06 3.51 -19.21
N ASN A 102 3.46 2.90 -18.17
CA ASN A 102 3.08 3.60 -16.94
C ASN A 102 4.16 3.51 -15.86
N LEU A 103 4.85 2.36 -15.72
CA LEU A 103 5.90 2.19 -14.71
C LEU A 103 7.11 3.08 -14.99
N LYS A 104 7.47 3.25 -16.27
CA LYS A 104 8.60 4.08 -16.65
C LYS A 104 8.51 5.53 -16.14
N PRO A 105 7.49 6.34 -16.48
CA PRO A 105 7.38 7.69 -15.93
C PRO A 105 7.19 7.70 -14.41
N PHE A 106 6.57 6.68 -13.83
CA PHE A 106 6.37 6.58 -12.37
C PHE A 106 7.68 6.38 -11.59
N THR A 107 8.67 5.74 -12.20
CA THR A 107 10.02 5.56 -11.63
C THR A 107 10.97 6.71 -11.98
N GLU A 108 10.61 7.63 -12.89
CA GLU A 108 11.46 8.76 -13.29
C GLU A 108 11.47 9.91 -12.26
N PHE A 109 10.47 10.03 -11.38
CA PHE A 109 10.48 10.97 -10.26
C PHE A 109 11.67 10.69 -9.34
N GLN A 110 12.44 11.72 -8.94
CA GLN A 110 13.64 11.59 -8.10
C GLN A 110 13.47 10.57 -6.96
N ASN A 111 12.39 10.70 -6.22
CA ASN A 111 11.78 9.67 -5.39
C ASN A 111 10.28 9.95 -5.32
N ARG A 112 9.53 9.07 -4.66
CA ARG A 112 8.13 9.27 -4.29
C ARG A 112 7.96 9.37 -2.78
N PHE A 113 8.96 9.89 -2.07
CA PHE A 113 8.94 9.94 -0.60
C PHE A 113 7.78 10.81 -0.10
N TYR A 114 7.02 10.31 0.87
CA TYR A 114 5.71 10.84 1.26
C TYR A 114 5.69 12.34 1.63
N ASN A 115 6.75 12.81 2.28
CA ASN A 115 6.87 14.19 2.76
C ASN A 115 7.93 14.97 1.97
N SER A 116 7.93 14.78 0.65
CA SER A 116 8.78 15.51 -0.28
C SER A 116 7.95 16.20 -1.36
N THR A 117 8.57 17.17 -2.06
CA THR A 117 7.94 17.76 -3.24
C THR A 117 7.80 16.76 -4.40
N TYR A 118 8.69 15.78 -4.48
CA TYR A 118 8.66 14.73 -5.50
C TYR A 118 7.48 13.76 -5.27
N GLY A 119 7.25 13.36 -4.02
CA GLY A 119 6.09 12.55 -3.63
C GLY A 119 4.76 13.24 -3.92
N ALA A 120 4.65 14.55 -3.65
CA ALA A 120 3.46 15.33 -4.02
C ALA A 120 3.24 15.40 -5.54
N GLN A 121 4.32 15.52 -6.32
CA GLN A 121 4.25 15.50 -7.78
C GLN A 121 3.86 14.12 -8.32
N SER A 122 4.39 13.04 -7.73
CA SER A 122 4.09 11.67 -8.14
C SER A 122 2.63 11.31 -7.87
N SER A 123 2.07 11.70 -6.71
CA SER A 123 0.66 11.43 -6.42
C SER A 123 -0.29 12.25 -7.27
N ALA A 124 0.07 13.49 -7.61
CA ALA A 124 -0.70 14.29 -8.56
C ALA A 124 -0.69 13.69 -9.96
N TRP A 125 0.46 13.20 -10.42
CA TRP A 125 0.57 12.49 -11.71
C TRP A 125 -0.25 11.20 -11.72
N LEU A 126 -0.18 10.41 -10.65
CA LEU A 126 -0.92 9.16 -10.53
C LEU A 126 -2.43 9.41 -10.54
N LEU A 127 -2.91 10.39 -9.77
CA LEU A 127 -4.32 10.79 -9.77
C LEU A 127 -4.79 11.19 -11.19
N SER A 128 -4.01 12.00 -11.90
CA SER A 128 -4.33 12.39 -13.28
C SER A 128 -4.44 11.16 -14.19
N THR A 129 -3.46 10.25 -14.10
CA THR A 129 -3.43 9.02 -14.91
C THR A 129 -4.67 8.14 -14.66
N VAL A 130 -5.05 7.97 -13.39
CA VAL A 130 -6.26 7.25 -12.98
C VAL A 130 -7.53 7.93 -13.53
N GLN A 131 -7.61 9.26 -13.42
CA GLN A 131 -8.74 10.04 -13.94
C GLN A 131 -8.86 9.99 -15.46
N ASP A 132 -7.74 9.97 -16.18
CA ASP A 132 -7.71 9.83 -17.64
C ASP A 132 -8.23 8.45 -18.06
N ILE A 133 -7.78 7.36 -17.41
CA ILE A 133 -8.29 6.00 -17.67
C ILE A 133 -9.81 5.91 -17.45
N ILE A 134 -10.31 6.47 -16.34
CA ILE A 134 -11.74 6.50 -16.05
C ILE A 134 -12.49 7.29 -17.14
N SER A 135 -11.99 8.47 -17.50
CA SER A 135 -12.60 9.33 -18.52
C SER A 135 -12.65 8.64 -19.90
N GLU A 136 -11.57 7.97 -20.30
CA GLU A 136 -11.46 7.27 -21.58
C GLU A 136 -12.36 6.03 -21.65
N SER A 137 -12.56 5.33 -20.53
CA SER A 137 -13.46 4.17 -20.46
C SER A 137 -14.93 4.52 -20.70
N GLY A 138 -15.33 5.77 -20.43
CA GLY A 138 -16.73 6.18 -20.43
C GLY A 138 -17.59 5.52 -19.34
N ALA A 139 -16.98 4.93 -18.31
CA ALA A 139 -17.68 4.27 -17.24
C ALA A 139 -18.58 5.24 -16.44
N ALA A 140 -19.84 4.84 -16.27
CA ALA A 140 -20.85 5.66 -15.62
C ALA A 140 -20.63 5.70 -14.11
N GLY A 141 -20.34 6.90 -13.59
CA GLY A 141 -20.20 7.13 -12.15
C GLY A 141 -18.88 6.64 -11.53
N ALA A 142 -17.99 6.05 -12.33
CA ALA A 142 -16.62 5.82 -11.89
C ALA A 142 -15.92 7.16 -11.62
N SER A 143 -15.11 7.24 -10.57
CA SER A 143 -14.44 8.47 -10.16
C SER A 143 -13.14 8.20 -9.43
N ALA A 144 -12.24 9.18 -9.38
CA ALA A 144 -11.04 9.11 -8.56
C ALA A 144 -10.75 10.45 -7.88
N ALA A 145 -10.32 10.38 -6.62
CA ALA A 145 -10.04 11.53 -5.79
C ALA A 145 -8.77 11.32 -4.95
N ALA A 146 -8.10 12.44 -4.67
CA ALA A 146 -7.05 12.48 -3.66
C ALA A 146 -7.66 12.36 -2.25
N PHE A 147 -7.01 11.59 -1.39
CA PHE A 147 -7.19 11.60 0.04
C PHE A 147 -6.03 12.39 0.66
N ALA A 148 -6.36 13.48 1.36
CA ALA A 148 -5.37 14.35 1.97
C ALA A 148 -4.90 13.81 3.33
N HIS A 149 -3.62 14.00 3.62
CA HIS A 149 -2.96 13.66 4.87
C HIS A 149 -2.25 14.90 5.45
N ASP A 150 -1.62 14.76 6.61
CA ASP A 150 -0.83 15.84 7.24
C ASP A 150 0.58 16.03 6.61
N TRP A 151 0.84 15.39 5.48
CA TRP A 151 2.08 15.49 4.69
C TRP A 151 1.80 15.82 3.22
N ALA A 152 2.86 15.98 2.42
CA ALA A 152 2.78 16.53 1.08
C ALA A 152 2.10 15.59 0.05
N GLN A 153 2.42 14.29 0.07
CA GLN A 153 1.85 13.29 -0.81
C GLN A 153 0.42 12.92 -0.39
N THR A 154 -0.48 12.78 -1.35
CA THR A 154 -1.87 12.33 -1.12
C THR A 154 -2.03 10.89 -1.52
N SER A 155 -2.83 10.10 -0.79
CA SER A 155 -3.29 8.81 -1.33
C SER A 155 -4.30 9.03 -2.47
N VAL A 156 -4.48 8.06 -3.35
CA VAL A 156 -5.49 8.10 -4.43
C VAL A 156 -6.51 7.00 -4.20
N ILE A 157 -7.80 7.34 -4.27
CA ILE A 157 -8.90 6.37 -4.22
C ILE A 157 -9.71 6.51 -5.50
N ALA A 158 -9.75 5.46 -6.30
CA ALA A 158 -10.68 5.31 -7.41
C ALA A 158 -11.83 4.40 -7.02
N THR A 159 -13.04 4.73 -7.45
CA THR A 159 -14.26 3.99 -7.15
C THR A 159 -14.98 3.66 -8.44
N ILE A 160 -15.29 2.38 -8.66
CA ILE A 160 -16.19 1.88 -9.68
C ILE A 160 -17.49 1.47 -8.96
N PRO A 161 -18.60 2.21 -9.14
CA PRO A 161 -19.80 2.00 -8.34
C PRO A 161 -20.47 0.66 -8.64
N GLY A 162 -20.90 -0.02 -7.58
CA GLY A 162 -21.83 -1.15 -7.66
C GLY A 162 -23.24 -0.78 -7.18
N ASN A 163 -24.13 -1.76 -7.17
CA ASN A 163 -25.52 -1.60 -6.75
C ASN A 163 -25.73 -1.62 -5.23
N SER A 164 -24.70 -1.97 -4.46
CA SER A 164 -24.73 -2.03 -2.99
C SER A 164 -23.62 -1.19 -2.36
N ARG A 165 -23.70 -1.04 -1.03
CA ARG A 165 -22.67 -0.34 -0.23
C ARG A 165 -21.47 -1.22 0.11
N LYS A 166 -21.46 -2.49 -0.30
CA LYS A 166 -20.34 -3.41 -0.07
C LYS A 166 -19.16 -2.98 -0.94
N ILE A 167 -17.97 -2.94 -0.36
CA ILE A 167 -16.75 -2.47 -1.02
C ILE A 167 -15.72 -3.59 -1.10
N ILE A 168 -15.18 -3.81 -2.29
CA ILE A 168 -14.01 -4.64 -2.58
C ILE A 168 -12.84 -3.69 -2.85
N VAL A 169 -11.77 -3.79 -2.08
CA VAL A 169 -10.60 -2.91 -2.20
C VAL A 169 -9.43 -3.67 -2.83
N LEU A 170 -8.81 -3.07 -3.84
CA LEU A 170 -7.50 -3.45 -4.35
C LEU A 170 -6.53 -2.34 -3.96
N GLY A 171 -5.48 -2.67 -3.22
CA GLY A 171 -4.52 -1.72 -2.68
C GLY A 171 -3.10 -1.97 -3.15
N ALA A 172 -2.33 -0.89 -3.23
CA ALA A 172 -0.89 -0.84 -3.43
C ALA A 172 -0.40 0.46 -2.78
N HIS A 173 0.88 0.57 -2.43
CA HIS A 173 1.42 1.87 -2.00
C HIS A 173 2.18 2.55 -3.14
N GLN A 174 2.22 3.89 -3.09
CA GLN A 174 2.77 4.70 -4.18
C GLN A 174 4.07 5.41 -3.80
N ASP A 175 4.43 5.42 -2.53
CA ASP A 175 5.68 6.02 -2.09
C ASP A 175 6.89 5.15 -2.42
N SER A 176 8.07 5.68 -2.14
CA SER A 176 9.34 4.98 -2.28
C SER A 176 10.38 5.67 -1.42
N ILE A 177 11.32 4.92 -0.86
CA ILE A 177 12.40 5.45 -0.05
C ILE A 177 13.75 4.89 -0.49
N ASN A 178 14.84 5.60 -0.18
CA ASN A 178 16.19 5.06 -0.25
C ASN A 178 16.84 5.12 1.14
N GLN A 179 16.91 3.97 1.81
CA GLN A 179 17.45 3.84 3.16
C GLN A 179 18.98 3.69 3.20
N GLN A 180 19.64 3.53 2.04
CA GLN A 180 21.09 3.41 1.94
C GLN A 180 21.81 4.74 1.67
N GLY A 181 21.04 5.81 1.45
CA GLY A 181 21.57 7.14 1.19
C GLY A 181 21.88 7.93 2.48
N ASN A 182 22.12 9.24 2.31
CA ASN A 182 22.42 10.16 3.43
C ASN A 182 21.23 11.03 3.82
N ASP A 183 20.28 11.23 2.91
CA ASP A 183 19.10 12.07 3.05
C ASP A 183 17.92 11.44 2.31
N VAL A 184 17.09 10.70 3.04
CA VAL A 184 15.93 9.96 2.51
C VAL A 184 14.95 10.84 1.72
N VAL A 185 14.94 12.17 1.95
CA VAL A 185 14.05 13.11 1.26
C VAL A 185 14.55 13.46 -0.13
N GLU A 186 15.87 13.56 -0.32
CA GLU A 186 16.51 13.98 -1.57
C GLU A 186 17.13 12.84 -2.35
N ASP A 187 17.42 11.71 -1.69
CA ASP A 187 18.07 10.58 -2.31
C ASP A 187 17.20 9.94 -3.40
N ARG A 188 17.89 9.43 -4.42
CA ARG A 188 17.27 8.76 -5.55
C ARG A 188 16.64 7.45 -5.07
N ALA A 189 15.32 7.32 -5.22
CA ALA A 189 14.58 6.09 -4.95
C ALA A 189 13.61 5.84 -6.12
N PRO A 190 14.03 5.08 -7.15
CA PRO A 190 13.15 4.83 -8.29
C PRO A 190 11.96 3.95 -7.90
N GLY A 191 12.12 3.04 -6.93
CA GLY A 191 11.02 2.23 -6.39
C GLY A 191 10.29 1.47 -7.48
N ALA A 192 11.01 0.78 -8.37
CA ALA A 192 10.42 0.18 -9.56
C ALA A 192 9.62 -1.06 -9.21
N ASP A 193 10.16 -1.90 -8.36
CA ASP A 193 9.48 -3.05 -7.81
C ASP A 193 8.65 -2.65 -6.59
N ASP A 194 9.25 -1.88 -5.67
CA ASP A 194 8.70 -1.48 -4.37
C ASP A 194 8.31 0.02 -4.32
N ASP A 195 7.03 0.38 -4.40
CA ASP A 195 5.94 -0.44 -4.94
C ASP A 195 5.41 0.14 -6.26
N GLY A 196 6.35 0.51 -7.12
CA GLY A 196 6.04 0.87 -8.50
C GLY A 196 5.28 -0.24 -9.21
N SER A 197 5.68 -1.48 -8.99
CA SER A 197 5.12 -2.62 -9.68
C SER A 197 3.67 -2.89 -9.24
N GLY A 198 3.37 -2.96 -7.94
CA GLY A 198 2.02 -3.17 -7.42
C GLY A 198 1.09 -2.03 -7.80
N SER A 199 1.57 -0.78 -7.66
CA SER A 199 0.85 0.43 -8.09
C SER A 199 0.38 0.35 -9.54
N ILE A 200 1.25 -0.07 -10.46
CA ILE A 200 0.94 -0.16 -11.90
C ILE A 200 0.16 -1.43 -12.24
N THR A 201 0.36 -2.52 -11.50
CA THR A 201 -0.43 -3.76 -11.61
C THR A 201 -1.91 -3.48 -11.33
N ILE A 202 -2.24 -2.79 -10.23
CA ILE A 202 -3.64 -2.47 -9.91
C ILE A 202 -4.23 -1.41 -10.87
N LEU A 203 -3.40 -0.52 -11.42
CA LEU A 203 -3.80 0.45 -12.45
C LEU A 203 -4.23 -0.24 -13.76
N GLU A 204 -3.44 -1.20 -14.24
CA GLU A 204 -3.77 -1.96 -15.45
C GLU A 204 -4.97 -2.89 -15.21
N ALA A 205 -5.10 -3.48 -14.02
CA ALA A 205 -6.29 -4.24 -13.65
C ALA A 205 -7.56 -3.37 -13.67
N MET A 206 -7.50 -2.14 -13.13
CA MET A 206 -8.60 -1.18 -13.18
C MET A 206 -8.98 -0.84 -14.62
N ARG A 207 -8.00 -0.52 -15.48
CA ARG A 207 -8.23 -0.21 -16.90
C ARG A 207 -8.93 -1.37 -17.62
N VAL A 208 -8.51 -2.60 -17.35
CA VAL A 208 -9.13 -3.80 -17.94
C VAL A 208 -10.53 -4.03 -17.41
N LEU A 209 -10.79 -3.93 -16.11
CA LEU A 209 -12.14 -4.05 -15.55
C LEU A 209 -13.12 -3.03 -16.15
N LEU A 210 -12.66 -1.79 -16.34
CA LEU A 210 -13.46 -0.74 -16.98
C LEU A 210 -13.77 -1.00 -18.46
N SER A 211 -13.10 -1.96 -19.10
CA SER A 211 -13.44 -2.40 -20.46
C SER A 211 -14.63 -3.36 -20.50
N ASP A 212 -15.04 -3.92 -19.36
CA ASP A 212 -16.27 -4.72 -19.27
C ASP A 212 -17.50 -3.80 -19.30
N PRO A 213 -18.48 -4.04 -20.20
CA PRO A 213 -19.63 -3.15 -20.36
C PRO A 213 -20.59 -3.15 -19.16
N ASP A 214 -20.64 -4.21 -18.36
CA ASP A 214 -21.51 -4.29 -17.19
C ASP A 214 -20.85 -3.66 -15.96
N ILE A 215 -19.54 -3.84 -15.77
CA ILE A 215 -18.75 -3.09 -14.78
C ILE A 215 -18.81 -1.58 -15.10
N ALA A 216 -18.51 -1.19 -16.34
CA ALA A 216 -18.52 0.22 -16.75
C ALA A 216 -19.90 0.87 -16.64
N ALA A 217 -20.97 0.10 -16.75
CA ALA A 217 -22.34 0.58 -16.55
C ALA A 217 -22.80 0.55 -15.08
N GLY A 218 -21.93 0.17 -14.13
CA GLY A 218 -22.24 0.09 -12.70
C GLY A 218 -23.23 -1.02 -12.34
N LYS A 219 -23.26 -2.12 -13.11
CA LYS A 219 -24.21 -3.22 -12.90
C LYS A 219 -23.74 -4.27 -11.91
N ALA A 220 -22.48 -4.24 -11.50
CA ALA A 220 -21.96 -5.13 -10.47
C ALA A 220 -22.74 -4.96 -9.14
N PRO A 221 -23.06 -6.04 -8.42
CA PRO A 221 -23.60 -5.99 -7.07
C PRO A 221 -22.75 -5.15 -6.09
N ASN A 222 -21.43 -5.31 -6.12
CA ASN A 222 -20.52 -4.71 -5.15
C ASN A 222 -19.69 -3.60 -5.78
N THR A 223 -19.41 -2.57 -4.99
CA THR A 223 -18.52 -1.47 -5.38
C THR A 223 -17.08 -1.96 -5.36
N VAL A 224 -16.29 -1.61 -6.36
CA VAL A 224 -14.86 -1.92 -6.41
C VAL A 224 -14.07 -0.62 -6.27
N GLU A 225 -13.13 -0.59 -5.34
CA GLU A 225 -12.23 0.53 -5.12
C GLU A 225 -10.77 0.13 -5.36
N PHE A 226 -10.01 1.05 -5.94
CA PHE A 226 -8.57 0.93 -6.14
C PHE A 226 -7.88 2.02 -5.33
N HIS A 227 -6.96 1.62 -4.46
CA HIS A 227 -6.30 2.51 -3.51
C HIS A 227 -4.79 2.52 -3.79
N TRP A 228 -4.22 3.72 -3.82
CA TRP A 228 -2.77 3.95 -3.86
C TRP A 228 -2.35 4.72 -2.61
N TYR A 229 -1.82 4.02 -1.62
CA TYR A 229 -1.52 4.54 -0.30
C TYR A 229 -0.23 5.35 -0.29
N SER A 230 -0.23 6.53 0.33
CA SER A 230 1.00 7.26 0.64
C SER A 230 1.57 6.81 1.98
N ALA A 231 2.89 6.94 2.16
CA ALA A 231 3.56 6.77 3.45
C ALA A 231 3.44 5.37 4.07
N GLU A 232 3.43 4.31 3.25
CA GLU A 232 3.62 2.93 3.74
C GLU A 232 4.97 2.86 4.47
N GLU A 233 6.00 3.45 3.86
CA GLU A 233 7.40 3.31 4.25
C GLU A 233 7.78 4.05 5.53
N GLU A 234 6.84 4.83 6.07
CA GLU A 234 6.97 5.49 7.35
C GLU A 234 6.11 4.85 8.45
N GLY A 235 5.56 3.66 8.18
CA GLY A 235 4.84 2.81 9.13
C GLY A 235 3.34 2.77 8.86
N LEU A 236 2.94 2.54 7.61
CA LEU A 236 1.55 2.37 7.15
C LEU A 236 0.67 3.58 7.41
N LEU A 237 1.21 4.79 7.32
CA LEU A 237 0.51 5.99 7.78
C LEU A 237 -0.72 6.31 6.93
N GLY A 238 -0.61 6.28 5.60
CA GLY A 238 -1.72 6.65 4.71
C GLY A 238 -2.86 5.62 4.70
N SER A 239 -2.55 4.32 4.75
CA SER A 239 -3.58 3.29 4.85
C SER A 239 -4.29 3.31 6.20
N GLN A 240 -3.59 3.64 7.30
CA GLN A 240 -4.22 3.85 8.61
C GLN A 240 -5.22 5.01 8.59
N ASP A 241 -4.85 6.17 8.05
CA ASP A 241 -5.75 7.33 7.90
C ASP A 241 -7.05 6.95 7.15
N ILE A 242 -6.91 6.20 6.04
CA ILE A 242 -8.05 5.77 5.23
C ILE A 242 -8.94 4.78 5.99
N PHE A 243 -8.36 3.71 6.54
CA PHE A 243 -9.15 2.67 7.19
C PHE A 243 -9.73 3.09 8.54
N GLU A 244 -9.08 4.01 9.26
CA GLU A 244 -9.68 4.68 10.42
C GLU A 244 -10.91 5.48 10.01
N LYS A 245 -10.80 6.31 8.98
CA LYS A 245 -11.96 7.05 8.46
C LYS A 245 -13.07 6.13 7.95
N TYR A 246 -12.72 5.02 7.28
CA TYR A 246 -13.72 4.04 6.82
C TYR A 246 -14.47 3.42 8.00
N LYS A 247 -13.76 3.13 9.10
CA LYS A 247 -14.36 2.64 10.34
C LYS A 247 -15.27 3.68 10.99
N GLU A 248 -14.86 4.94 11.05
CA GLU A 248 -15.67 6.05 11.56
C GLU A 248 -16.94 6.27 10.73
N GLU A 249 -16.83 6.18 9.40
CA GLU A 249 -17.93 6.31 8.45
C GLU A 249 -18.77 5.02 8.32
N GLN A 250 -18.40 3.94 9.04
CA GLN A 250 -19.05 2.64 8.99
C GLN A 250 -19.17 2.08 7.57
N LYS A 251 -18.10 2.21 6.77
CA LYS A 251 -17.98 1.61 5.44
C LYS A 251 -18.04 0.09 5.54
N ASP A 252 -18.70 -0.55 4.58
CA ASP A 252 -18.90 -2.01 4.55
C ASP A 252 -17.87 -2.67 3.62
N VAL A 253 -16.60 -2.65 4.02
CA VAL A 253 -15.52 -3.30 3.27
C VAL A 253 -15.60 -4.81 3.50
N LYS A 254 -15.71 -5.56 2.41
CA LYS A 254 -15.84 -7.03 2.42
C LYS A 254 -14.54 -7.75 2.16
N ALA A 255 -13.64 -7.13 1.41
CA ALA A 255 -12.34 -7.68 1.09
C ALA A 255 -11.38 -6.55 0.76
N MET A 256 -10.13 -6.71 1.18
CA MET A 256 -9.01 -5.89 0.72
C MET A 256 -7.88 -6.82 0.27
N LEU A 257 -7.39 -6.63 -0.94
CA LEU A 257 -6.21 -7.31 -1.48
C LEU A 257 -5.09 -6.29 -1.64
N GLN A 258 -3.98 -6.49 -0.93
CA GLN A 258 -2.75 -5.74 -1.15
C GLN A 258 -1.92 -6.40 -2.27
N GLN A 259 -1.44 -5.57 -3.19
CA GLN A 259 -0.38 -5.86 -4.16
C GLN A 259 0.80 -4.96 -3.79
N ASP A 260 1.83 -5.54 -3.22
CA ASP A 260 3.05 -4.83 -2.83
C ASP A 260 4.23 -5.69 -3.26
N MET A 261 5.01 -5.17 -4.22
CA MET A 261 6.00 -5.90 -5.00
C MET A 261 5.39 -7.05 -5.83
N THR A 262 5.39 -6.86 -7.14
CA THR A 262 4.80 -7.76 -8.15
C THR A 262 5.74 -7.98 -9.33
N GLY A 263 6.97 -7.50 -9.25
CA GLY A 263 7.84 -7.30 -10.40
C GLY A 263 9.06 -8.21 -10.43
N TYR A 264 9.64 -8.61 -9.30
CA TYR A 264 10.91 -9.30 -9.27
C TYR A 264 10.76 -10.83 -9.14
N VAL A 265 11.20 -11.52 -10.20
CA VAL A 265 11.15 -12.99 -10.30
C VAL A 265 12.53 -13.64 -10.20
N GLU A 266 13.61 -12.87 -10.37
CA GLU A 266 14.96 -13.41 -10.53
C GLU A 266 15.47 -14.14 -9.27
N GLY A 267 15.08 -13.69 -8.08
CA GLY A 267 15.46 -14.37 -6.83
C GLY A 267 14.88 -15.77 -6.73
N THR A 268 13.59 -15.93 -7.04
CA THR A 268 12.90 -17.24 -7.12
C THR A 268 13.60 -18.17 -8.12
N LEU A 269 13.93 -17.67 -9.31
CA LEU A 269 14.61 -18.47 -10.35
C LEU A 269 16.04 -18.86 -9.94
N ASN A 270 16.78 -17.94 -9.31
CA ASN A 270 18.12 -18.19 -8.79
C ASN A 270 18.14 -19.21 -7.64
N ALA A 271 17.06 -19.28 -6.86
CA ALA A 271 16.84 -20.33 -5.86
C ALA A 271 16.50 -21.71 -6.47
N GLY A 272 16.39 -21.81 -7.80
CA GLY A 272 16.04 -23.04 -8.51
C GLY A 272 14.57 -23.43 -8.39
N LYS A 273 13.71 -22.48 -8.01
CA LYS A 273 12.25 -22.66 -7.89
C LYS A 273 11.56 -22.22 -9.19
N PRO A 274 10.37 -22.77 -9.52
CA PRO A 274 9.57 -22.23 -10.60
C PRO A 274 9.06 -20.84 -10.24
N GLU A 275 8.84 -20.01 -11.26
CA GLU A 275 8.07 -18.77 -11.09
C GLU A 275 6.72 -19.07 -10.42
N GLN A 276 6.34 -18.25 -9.43
CA GLN A 276 5.19 -18.49 -8.57
C GLN A 276 4.76 -17.19 -7.88
N VAL A 277 3.48 -17.09 -7.51
CA VAL A 277 2.96 -15.99 -6.69
C VAL A 277 3.06 -16.37 -5.21
N GLY A 278 3.63 -15.50 -4.38
CA GLY A 278 3.58 -15.63 -2.92
C GLY A 278 2.19 -15.28 -2.38
N VAL A 279 1.56 -16.19 -1.63
CA VAL A 279 0.30 -15.93 -0.91
C VAL A 279 0.61 -15.87 0.58
N ILE A 280 0.42 -14.69 1.17
CA ILE A 280 0.69 -14.48 2.60
C ILE A 280 -0.37 -15.15 3.46
N THR A 281 0.06 -15.86 4.50
CA THR A 281 -0.83 -16.63 5.40
C THR A 281 -0.88 -16.11 6.83
N ASP A 282 0.00 -15.19 7.23
CA ASP A 282 0.02 -14.56 8.55
C ASP A 282 -0.59 -13.15 8.53
N TYR A 283 -1.25 -12.75 9.63
CA TYR A 283 -1.89 -11.43 9.80
C TYR A 283 -2.97 -11.06 8.75
N VAL A 284 -3.58 -12.06 8.12
CA VAL A 284 -4.59 -11.93 7.06
C VAL A 284 -5.87 -12.74 7.37
N ASP A 285 -6.94 -12.51 6.61
CA ASP A 285 -8.17 -13.29 6.69
C ASP A 285 -8.03 -14.65 5.98
N THR A 286 -8.21 -15.73 6.74
CA THR A 286 -8.05 -17.10 6.21
C THR A 286 -9.04 -17.46 5.10
N GLY A 287 -10.28 -16.97 5.16
CA GLY A 287 -11.28 -17.24 4.13
C GLY A 287 -10.92 -16.55 2.82
N LEU A 288 -10.38 -15.33 2.91
CA LEU A 288 -9.92 -14.56 1.77
C LEU A 288 -8.66 -15.19 1.15
N VAL A 289 -7.73 -15.67 1.96
CA VAL A 289 -6.57 -16.46 1.50
C VAL A 289 -7.01 -17.70 0.72
N GLU A 290 -7.97 -18.47 1.24
CA GLU A 290 -8.52 -19.63 0.52
C GLU A 290 -9.18 -19.25 -0.80
N PHE A 291 -9.79 -18.06 -0.88
CA PHE A 291 -10.38 -17.57 -2.12
C PHE A 291 -9.29 -17.16 -3.12
N ILE A 292 -8.30 -16.39 -2.70
CA ILE A 292 -7.15 -15.96 -3.53
C ILE A 292 -6.43 -17.16 -4.16
N LYS A 293 -6.18 -18.23 -3.40
CA LYS A 293 -5.57 -19.46 -3.94
C LYS A 293 -6.36 -20.07 -5.10
N LYS A 294 -7.70 -20.01 -5.03
CA LYS A 294 -8.57 -20.45 -6.14
C LYS A 294 -8.46 -19.51 -7.34
N VAL A 295 -8.40 -18.20 -7.11
CA VAL A 295 -8.24 -17.19 -8.16
C VAL A 295 -6.90 -17.37 -8.88
N VAL A 296 -5.78 -17.54 -8.15
CA VAL A 296 -4.47 -17.82 -8.76
C VAL A 296 -4.53 -19.09 -9.59
N THR A 297 -5.06 -20.18 -9.03
CA THR A 297 -5.13 -21.49 -9.71
C THR A 297 -5.94 -21.45 -11.01
N GLU A 298 -7.01 -20.64 -11.07
CA GLU A 298 -7.87 -20.57 -12.26
C GLU A 298 -7.34 -19.59 -13.33
N TYR A 299 -6.75 -18.47 -12.91
CA TYR A 299 -6.51 -17.34 -13.80
C TYR A 299 -5.03 -17.04 -14.10
N CYS A 300 -4.09 -17.51 -13.28
CA CYS A 300 -2.67 -17.33 -13.53
C CYS A 300 -2.07 -18.54 -14.28
N ASP A 301 -1.00 -18.30 -15.03
CA ASP A 301 -0.27 -19.36 -15.72
C ASP A 301 0.78 -20.02 -14.81
N ILE A 302 1.07 -19.38 -13.67
CA ILE A 302 2.04 -19.80 -12.66
C ILE A 302 1.33 -20.23 -11.37
N PRO A 303 1.89 -21.16 -10.59
CA PRO A 303 1.32 -21.58 -9.32
C PRO A 303 1.45 -20.49 -8.24
N TYR A 304 0.83 -20.72 -7.09
CA TYR A 304 1.16 -20.00 -5.86
C TYR A 304 2.06 -20.84 -4.95
N VAL A 305 2.72 -20.15 -4.02
CA VAL A 305 3.37 -20.70 -2.83
C VAL A 305 2.79 -19.99 -1.59
N GLU A 306 2.52 -20.73 -0.51
CA GLU A 306 2.17 -20.11 0.77
C GLU A 306 3.45 -19.63 1.46
N THR A 307 3.42 -18.42 2.01
CA THR A 307 4.58 -17.84 2.71
C THR A 307 4.13 -16.91 3.84
N GLU A 308 5.06 -16.55 4.71
CA GLU A 308 4.83 -15.63 5.83
C GLU A 308 5.72 -14.40 5.66
N CYS A 309 5.18 -13.23 6.03
CA CYS A 309 5.89 -11.95 5.91
C CYS A 309 6.21 -11.30 7.26
N GLY A 310 5.55 -11.76 8.33
CA GLY A 310 5.66 -11.19 9.66
C GLY A 310 4.70 -10.04 9.92
N TYR A 311 4.80 -9.48 11.12
CA TYR A 311 3.92 -8.41 11.56
C TYR A 311 4.16 -7.12 10.76
N ALA A 312 3.08 -6.41 10.42
CA ALA A 312 3.13 -5.09 9.80
C ALA A 312 3.93 -5.03 8.49
N CYS A 313 3.79 -6.05 7.65
CA CYS A 313 4.58 -6.10 6.41
C CYS A 313 4.14 -5.09 5.36
N SER A 314 2.85 -4.75 5.27
CA SER A 314 2.31 -3.79 4.29
C SER A 314 0.89 -3.35 4.69
N ASP A 315 0.21 -2.56 3.84
CA ASP A 315 -1.05 -1.84 4.14
C ASP A 315 -2.25 -2.73 4.48
N HIS A 316 -2.23 -4.01 4.11
CA HIS A 316 -3.26 -4.99 4.54
C HIS A 316 -3.41 -5.01 6.07
N ALA A 317 -2.32 -4.78 6.80
CA ALA A 317 -2.34 -4.73 8.26
C ALA A 317 -3.23 -3.59 8.80
N SER A 318 -3.27 -2.44 8.13
CA SER A 318 -4.14 -1.31 8.49
C SER A 318 -5.62 -1.69 8.33
N SER A 319 -5.97 -2.37 7.23
CA SER A 319 -7.32 -2.89 6.98
C SER A 319 -7.74 -3.92 8.03
N SER A 320 -6.86 -4.88 8.34
CA SER A 320 -7.06 -5.87 9.41
C SER A 320 -7.26 -5.21 10.78
N LYS A 321 -6.48 -4.18 11.13
CA LYS A 321 -6.61 -3.44 12.40
C LYS A 321 -7.90 -2.62 12.48
N ALA A 322 -8.42 -2.15 11.36
CA ALA A 322 -9.73 -1.52 11.30
C ALA A 322 -10.89 -2.52 11.45
N GLY A 323 -10.64 -3.82 11.27
CA GLY A 323 -11.61 -4.90 11.44
C GLY A 323 -12.19 -5.44 10.13
N TYR A 324 -11.57 -5.12 9.00
CA TYR A 324 -11.98 -5.58 7.68
C TYR A 324 -11.16 -6.81 7.23
N PRO A 325 -11.77 -7.78 6.52
CA PRO A 325 -11.02 -8.88 5.92
C PRO A 325 -10.01 -8.35 4.90
N SER A 326 -8.74 -8.70 5.10
CA SER A 326 -7.66 -8.31 4.19
C SER A 326 -6.73 -9.48 3.91
N SER A 327 -6.04 -9.42 2.78
CA SER A 327 -5.02 -10.38 2.39
C SER A 327 -3.95 -9.69 1.55
N PHE A 328 -2.82 -10.38 1.36
CA PHE A 328 -1.64 -9.86 0.70
C PHE A 328 -1.04 -10.94 -0.19
N VAL A 329 -0.70 -10.56 -1.41
CA VAL A 329 0.01 -11.39 -2.38
C VAL A 329 1.29 -10.69 -2.78
N PHE A 330 2.35 -11.48 -2.91
CA PHE A 330 3.72 -11.04 -3.05
C PHE A 330 4.36 -11.70 -4.27
N GLU A 331 5.41 -11.11 -4.82
CA GLU A 331 6.12 -11.63 -6.00
C GLU A 331 6.80 -13.00 -5.81
N SER A 332 7.04 -13.43 -4.58
CA SER A 332 7.89 -14.58 -4.29
C SER A 332 7.58 -15.26 -2.96
N GLU A 333 8.25 -16.39 -2.69
CA GLU A 333 8.36 -16.89 -1.32
C GLU A 333 9.26 -15.94 -0.52
N PHE A 334 8.88 -15.61 0.72
CA PHE A 334 9.63 -14.66 1.52
C PHE A 334 11.06 -15.19 1.77
N GLY A 335 12.06 -14.40 1.36
CA GLY A 335 13.47 -14.79 1.33
C GLY A 335 14.07 -14.85 -0.08
N ASP A 336 13.22 -14.94 -1.12
CA ASP A 336 13.63 -14.87 -2.54
C ASP A 336 13.26 -13.53 -3.19
N HIS A 337 12.79 -12.55 -2.42
CA HIS A 337 12.38 -11.23 -2.89
C HIS A 337 13.54 -10.37 -3.38
N SER A 338 13.19 -9.28 -4.07
CA SER A 338 14.15 -8.30 -4.58
C SER A 338 15.15 -7.83 -3.52
N PRO A 339 16.47 -8.04 -3.71
CA PRO A 339 17.49 -7.54 -2.79
C PRO A 339 17.79 -6.04 -3.03
N PHE A 340 17.02 -5.37 -3.89
CA PHE A 340 17.24 -3.99 -4.31
C PHE A 340 16.27 -2.99 -3.66
N ILE A 341 15.23 -3.47 -2.98
CA ILE A 341 14.23 -2.67 -2.28
C ILE A 341 14.85 -1.62 -1.35
N HIS A 342 14.18 -0.48 -1.22
CA HIS A 342 14.64 0.69 -0.47
C HIS A 342 16.04 1.21 -0.90
N THR A 343 16.45 1.01 -2.15
CA THR A 343 17.73 1.52 -2.68
C THR A 343 17.58 2.23 -4.03
N ALA A 344 18.60 2.97 -4.43
CA ALA A 344 18.67 3.55 -5.78
C ALA A 344 18.79 2.52 -6.92
N ARG A 345 18.93 1.22 -6.60
CA ARG A 345 19.04 0.11 -7.56
C ARG A 345 17.74 -0.66 -7.75
N ASP A 346 16.68 -0.29 -7.04
CA ASP A 346 15.35 -0.78 -7.39
C ASP A 346 14.87 -0.03 -8.64
N THR A 347 15.18 -0.58 -9.80
CA THR A 347 15.09 0.07 -11.11
C THR A 347 14.36 -0.82 -12.12
N LEU A 348 13.91 -0.25 -13.25
CA LEU A 348 13.12 -0.99 -14.25
C LEU A 348 13.79 -2.27 -14.78
N ASP A 349 15.12 -2.35 -14.76
CA ASP A 349 15.89 -3.52 -15.20
C ASP A 349 15.84 -4.69 -14.20
N THR A 350 15.34 -4.49 -12.99
CA THR A 350 15.12 -5.57 -12.01
C THR A 350 13.70 -6.16 -12.11
N VAL A 351 12.80 -5.52 -12.87
CA VAL A 351 11.38 -5.90 -12.95
C VAL A 351 11.09 -6.75 -14.19
N SER A 352 10.24 -7.76 -14.03
CA SER A 352 9.66 -8.59 -15.07
C SER A 352 8.20 -8.20 -15.31
N TYR A 353 7.92 -7.55 -16.44
CA TYR A 353 6.55 -7.20 -16.82
C TYR A 353 5.65 -8.41 -17.05
N GLU A 354 6.22 -9.57 -17.43
CA GLU A 354 5.46 -10.82 -17.55
C GLU A 354 5.03 -11.35 -16.17
N HIS A 355 5.87 -11.14 -15.14
CA HIS A 355 5.53 -11.50 -13.76
C HIS A 355 4.44 -10.59 -13.21
N MET A 356 4.57 -9.27 -13.42
CA MET A 356 3.53 -8.30 -13.10
C MET A 356 2.20 -8.64 -13.81
N LEU A 357 2.26 -9.14 -15.05
CA LEU A 357 1.06 -9.57 -15.78
C LEU A 357 0.32 -10.71 -15.07
N GLN A 358 1.02 -11.64 -14.40
CA GLN A 358 0.40 -12.69 -13.58
C GLN A 358 -0.34 -12.09 -12.37
N HIS A 359 0.28 -11.11 -11.70
CA HIS A 359 -0.38 -10.38 -10.61
C HIS A 359 -1.58 -9.55 -11.10
N ALA A 360 -1.52 -8.99 -12.31
CA ALA A 360 -2.65 -8.29 -12.92
C ALA A 360 -3.80 -9.27 -13.25
N LYS A 361 -3.50 -10.48 -13.73
CA LYS A 361 -4.51 -11.55 -13.93
C LYS A 361 -5.22 -11.92 -12.64
N LEU A 362 -4.44 -12.14 -11.58
CA LEU A 362 -4.94 -12.37 -10.23
C LEU A 362 -5.85 -11.22 -9.77
N THR A 363 -5.41 -9.98 -9.91
CA THR A 363 -6.14 -8.79 -9.48
C THR A 363 -7.47 -8.63 -10.22
N VAL A 364 -7.48 -8.80 -11.55
CA VAL A 364 -8.71 -8.76 -12.37
C VAL A 364 -9.66 -9.88 -11.97
N GLY A 365 -9.16 -11.12 -11.83
CA GLY A 365 -9.98 -12.27 -11.43
C GLY A 365 -10.59 -12.10 -10.04
N PHE A 366 -9.79 -11.67 -9.07
CA PHE A 366 -10.24 -11.38 -7.71
C PHE A 366 -11.34 -10.31 -7.70
N ALA A 367 -11.09 -9.18 -8.36
CA ALA A 367 -12.01 -8.05 -8.39
C ALA A 367 -13.32 -8.43 -9.07
N TYR A 368 -13.28 -9.11 -10.21
CA TYR A 368 -14.47 -9.47 -10.97
C TYR A 368 -15.33 -10.51 -10.22
N GLU A 369 -14.73 -11.57 -9.69
CA GLU A 369 -15.47 -12.59 -8.95
C GLU A 369 -16.16 -12.00 -7.70
N LEU A 370 -15.48 -11.11 -6.97
CA LEU A 370 -16.05 -10.46 -5.79
C LEU A 370 -17.00 -9.31 -6.14
N ALA A 371 -16.85 -8.64 -7.29
CA ALA A 371 -17.81 -7.64 -7.76
C ALA A 371 -19.21 -8.26 -7.96
N TYR A 372 -19.27 -9.52 -8.40
CA TYR A 372 -20.50 -10.27 -8.68
C TYR A 372 -20.95 -11.24 -7.58
N ALA A 373 -20.17 -11.40 -6.50
CA ALA A 373 -20.54 -12.24 -5.37
C ALA A 373 -21.74 -11.65 -4.58
N SER A 374 -22.80 -12.44 -4.38
CA SER A 374 -23.99 -12.01 -3.63
C SER A 374 -23.83 -12.11 -2.11
N ASP A 375 -23.06 -13.10 -1.65
CA ASP A 375 -23.09 -13.59 -0.26
C ASP A 375 -21.84 -13.19 0.56
N LEU A 376 -21.34 -11.97 0.32
CA LEU A 376 -20.26 -11.34 1.11
C LEU A 376 -20.71 -10.69 2.41
#